data_AF-A0A401FPP4-F1
#
_entry.id   AF-A0A401FPP4-F1
#
_cell.length_a   1.000
_cell.length_b   1.000
_cell.length_c   1.000
_cell.angle_alpha   90.00
_cell.angle_beta   90.00
_cell.angle_gamma   90.00
#
_symmetry.space_group_name_H-M   'P 1'
#
loop_
_entity.id
_entity.type
_entity.pdbx_description
1 polymer ?
#
loop_
_entity_poly.entity_id
_entity_poly.type
_entity_poly.pdbx_seq_one_letter_code
_entity_poly.pdbx_strand_id
1 'polypeptide(L)'
;MAKSGWRLEFNSRSNITLKEEFDGTSSAQSYLQQLAADYNVEIDCYVELNNVGEVTGQVVEVTDHLGSTSVQRLDYRHDLVGVERKLVDDALVSKLYVLGSDGATIEDANNGVAFLTDPDANAKYNHDIKGVGSTWLEGTITSDTIQNSSGLLAWGKKQLAMYNHPRYNYDITVRSDIKAGLGDDFRIADFALNPPLIVDARVIQVSKSLSDPSVHNLTLGEYSTISPRKIAPNSDSADDIEKLRQEMNTADNQLTEDVTAVKTDVTQAKSDAQNAKDVANDAQQSATEASGKADTATKMLKQLKPPLKVPKLKQLPHKLLRRRLTLLPKLLIKKRRLPRQLLRMLKIPPITRINSS
;
A
#
# COMPACT_ATOMS: atom_id res chain seq x y z
N MET A 1 -24.50 25.45 -23.20
CA MET A 1 -24.75 24.03 -23.56
C MET A 1 -25.90 23.78 -24.53
N ALA A 2 -26.81 24.74 -24.80
CA ALA A 2 -27.95 24.51 -25.69
C ALA A 2 -27.54 24.03 -27.09
N LYS A 3 -28.21 22.98 -27.61
CA LYS A 3 -28.01 22.36 -28.94
C LYS A 3 -26.63 21.72 -29.18
N SER A 4 -25.82 21.53 -28.13
CA SER A 4 -24.52 20.86 -28.26
C SER A 4 -24.61 19.32 -28.29
N GLY A 5 -25.69 18.74 -27.76
CA GLY A 5 -25.80 17.30 -27.52
C GLY A 5 -25.18 16.82 -26.20
N TRP A 6 -24.46 17.71 -25.50
CA TRP A 6 -23.85 17.44 -24.20
C TRP A 6 -24.84 17.69 -23.06
N ARG A 7 -24.87 16.76 -22.10
CA ARG A 7 -25.59 16.87 -20.83
C ARG A 7 -24.71 17.59 -19.81
N LEU A 8 -25.32 18.46 -19.02
CA LEU A 8 -24.65 19.18 -17.95
C LEU A 8 -25.05 18.58 -16.61
N GLU A 9 -24.07 18.23 -15.79
CA GLU A 9 -24.25 17.70 -14.44
C GLU A 9 -23.61 18.66 -13.44
N PHE A 10 -24.35 19.01 -12.39
CA PHE A 10 -23.91 19.96 -11.37
C PHE A 10 -23.77 19.26 -10.03
N ASN A 11 -22.52 18.98 -9.67
CA ASN A 11 -22.09 18.37 -8.42
C ASN A 11 -21.25 19.34 -7.57
N SER A 12 -21.42 20.65 -7.78
CA SER A 12 -20.81 21.72 -6.99
C SER A 12 -21.78 22.27 -5.94
N ARG A 13 -21.23 22.73 -4.82
CA ARG A 13 -21.96 23.47 -3.76
C ARG A 13 -21.88 24.98 -3.92
N SER A 14 -21.25 25.48 -4.99
CA SER A 14 -21.13 26.91 -5.25
C SER A 14 -22.53 27.55 -5.35
N ASN A 15 -22.77 28.56 -4.52
CA ASN A 15 -24.01 29.32 -4.45
C ASN A 15 -23.84 30.77 -4.93
N ILE A 16 -22.69 31.07 -5.53
CA ILE A 16 -22.38 32.36 -6.13
C ILE A 16 -23.37 32.60 -7.28
N THR A 17 -23.79 33.83 -7.50
CA THR A 17 -24.60 34.23 -8.65
C THR A 17 -23.97 35.46 -9.25
N LEU A 18 -23.33 35.30 -10.41
CA LEU A 18 -22.73 36.39 -11.16
C LEU A 18 -23.59 36.71 -12.38
N LYS A 19 -23.63 37.98 -12.76
CA LYS A 19 -24.33 38.42 -13.97
C LYS A 19 -23.35 38.24 -15.15
N GLU A 20 -23.66 37.28 -16.00
CA GLU A 20 -22.86 36.99 -17.19
C GLU A 20 -23.42 37.72 -18.41
N GLU A 21 -22.53 38.35 -19.19
CA GLU A 21 -22.86 38.93 -20.49
C GLU A 21 -22.06 38.21 -21.58
N PHE A 22 -22.74 37.71 -22.60
CA PHE A 22 -22.11 37.04 -23.73
C PHE A 22 -21.85 38.05 -24.85
N ASP A 23 -20.58 38.28 -25.18
CA ASP A 23 -20.09 39.12 -26.27
C ASP A 23 -20.48 38.63 -27.68
N GLY A 24 -20.86 37.35 -27.81
CA GLY A 24 -21.16 36.69 -29.10
C GLY A 24 -19.95 36.40 -29.98
N THR A 25 -18.73 36.72 -29.54
CA THR A 25 -17.47 36.54 -30.29
C THR A 25 -16.54 35.50 -29.67
N SER A 26 -16.60 35.34 -28.35
CA SER A 26 -15.78 34.38 -27.61
C SER A 26 -16.28 32.94 -27.78
N SER A 27 -15.35 31.99 -27.75
CA SER A 27 -15.66 30.57 -27.90
C SER A 27 -16.43 30.00 -26.70
N ALA A 28 -17.18 28.91 -26.90
CA ALA A 28 -17.83 28.21 -25.79
C ALA A 28 -16.83 27.70 -24.74
N GLN A 29 -15.64 27.29 -25.16
CA GLN A 29 -14.58 26.82 -24.26
C GLN A 29 -14.05 27.96 -23.37
N SER A 30 -13.78 29.13 -23.94
CA SER A 30 -13.28 30.27 -23.18
C SER A 30 -14.30 30.74 -22.14
N TYR A 31 -15.59 30.77 -22.50
CA TYR A 31 -16.66 31.03 -21.52
C TYR A 31 -16.72 29.98 -20.42
N LEU A 32 -16.58 28.70 -20.76
CA LEU A 32 -16.61 27.62 -19.79
C LEU A 32 -15.43 27.70 -18.80
N GLN A 33 -14.24 28.06 -19.29
CA GLN A 33 -13.06 28.29 -18.45
C GLN A 33 -13.23 29.51 -17.55
N GLN A 34 -13.78 30.61 -18.08
CA GLN A 34 -14.08 31.80 -17.28
C GLN A 34 -15.09 31.49 -16.18
N LEU A 35 -16.19 30.81 -16.50
CA LEU A 35 -17.20 30.41 -15.51
C LEU A 35 -16.63 29.46 -14.44
N ALA A 36 -15.75 28.53 -14.82
CA ALA A 36 -15.06 27.68 -13.86
C ALA A 36 -14.25 28.52 -12.86
N ALA A 37 -13.52 29.52 -13.34
CA ALA A 37 -12.74 30.42 -12.50
C ALA A 37 -13.63 31.32 -11.62
N ASP A 38 -14.66 31.93 -12.20
CA ASP A 38 -15.55 32.89 -11.53
C ASP A 38 -16.37 32.24 -10.41
N TYR A 39 -16.82 31.01 -10.62
CA TYR A 39 -17.59 30.25 -9.62
C TYR A 39 -16.71 29.39 -8.71
N ASN A 40 -15.39 29.38 -8.94
CA ASN A 40 -14.40 28.54 -8.26
C ASN A 40 -14.82 27.06 -8.25
N VAL A 41 -15.09 26.55 -9.45
CA VAL A 41 -15.48 25.16 -9.70
C VAL A 41 -14.55 24.54 -10.74
N GLU A 42 -14.49 23.23 -10.73
CA GLU A 42 -13.74 22.44 -11.71
C GLU A 42 -14.71 21.72 -12.65
N ILE A 43 -14.23 21.40 -13.86
CA ILE A 43 -15.06 20.80 -14.90
C ILE A 43 -14.38 19.56 -15.45
N ASP A 44 -15.13 18.45 -15.48
CA ASP A 44 -14.76 17.23 -16.19
C ASP A 44 -15.65 17.01 -17.40
N CYS A 45 -15.06 16.60 -18.52
CA CYS A 45 -15.77 16.36 -19.77
C CYS A 45 -15.49 14.93 -20.22
N TYR A 46 -16.49 14.06 -20.13
CA TYR A 46 -16.34 12.63 -20.45
C TYR A 46 -17.50 12.09 -21.30
N VAL A 47 -17.27 10.90 -21.86
CA VAL A 47 -18.31 10.14 -22.59
C VAL A 47 -18.67 8.90 -21.81
N GLU A 48 -19.96 8.60 -21.80
CA GLU A 48 -20.47 7.35 -21.24
C GLU A 48 -20.46 6.28 -22.34
N LEU A 49 -19.93 5.10 -22.02
CA LEU A 49 -19.89 3.97 -22.93
C LEU A 49 -20.79 2.85 -22.39
N ASN A 50 -21.50 2.16 -23.29
CA ASN A 50 -22.19 0.92 -22.92
C ASN A 50 -21.21 -0.26 -22.78
N ASN A 51 -21.74 -1.42 -22.39
CA ASN A 51 -20.95 -2.65 -22.21
C ASN A 51 -20.27 -3.17 -23.48
N VAL A 52 -20.61 -2.62 -24.66
CA VAL A 52 -20.06 -2.97 -25.97
C VAL A 52 -19.09 -1.88 -26.47
N GLY A 53 -18.93 -0.78 -25.73
CA GLY A 53 -18.04 0.33 -26.06
C GLY A 53 -18.66 1.42 -26.94
N GLU A 54 -19.98 1.43 -27.13
CA GLU A 54 -20.66 2.50 -27.88
C GLU A 54 -20.98 3.69 -26.98
N VAL A 55 -20.85 4.90 -27.53
CA VAL A 55 -21.15 6.15 -26.82
C VAL A 55 -22.66 6.27 -26.57
N THR A 56 -23.05 6.32 -25.31
CA THR A 56 -24.44 6.51 -24.87
C THR A 56 -24.75 7.93 -24.43
N GLY A 57 -23.72 8.73 -24.12
CA GLY A 57 -23.88 10.08 -23.61
C GLY A 57 -22.57 10.86 -23.65
N GLN A 58 -22.69 12.20 -23.69
CA GLN A 58 -21.60 13.14 -23.55
C GLN A 58 -21.94 14.04 -22.35
N VAL A 59 -21.05 14.11 -21.37
CA VAL A 59 -21.31 14.75 -20.08
C VAL A 59 -20.26 15.83 -19.84
N VAL A 60 -20.73 16.98 -19.37
CA VAL A 60 -19.93 18.01 -18.74
C VAL A 60 -20.36 18.04 -17.28
N GLU A 61 -19.47 17.60 -16.39
CA GLU A 61 -19.68 17.59 -14.95
C GLU A 61 -18.99 18.81 -14.34
N VAL A 62 -19.72 19.57 -13.53
CA VAL A 62 -19.21 20.70 -12.74
C VAL A 62 -19.11 20.25 -11.29
N THR A 63 -17.93 20.31 -10.69
CA THR A 63 -17.64 19.85 -9.32
C THR A 63 -16.89 20.91 -8.52
N ASP A 64 -16.98 20.87 -7.20
CA ASP A 64 -16.11 21.70 -6.34
C ASP A 64 -14.63 21.27 -6.44
N HIS A 65 -14.38 20.00 -6.80
CA HIS A 65 -13.06 19.39 -6.80
C HIS A 65 -13.05 18.17 -7.73
N LEU A 66 -12.20 18.19 -8.76
CA LEU A 66 -11.93 17.03 -9.61
C LEU A 66 -11.05 16.02 -8.86
N GLY A 67 -11.30 14.73 -9.04
CA GLY A 67 -10.50 13.70 -8.39
C GLY A 67 -10.72 13.60 -6.87
N SER A 68 -9.95 12.72 -6.24
CA SER A 68 -10.03 12.38 -4.83
C SER A 68 -9.30 13.40 -3.95
N THR A 69 -9.99 13.88 -2.92
CA THR A 69 -9.42 14.68 -1.81
C THR A 69 -8.77 13.81 -0.72
N SER A 70 -8.87 12.47 -0.82
CA SER A 70 -8.22 11.57 0.12
C SER A 70 -6.71 11.54 -0.14
N VAL A 71 -5.97 12.37 0.60
CA VAL A 71 -4.51 12.52 0.44
C VAL A 71 -3.78 11.21 0.76
N GLN A 72 -3.43 10.47 -0.28
CA GLN A 72 -2.54 9.31 -0.18
C GLN A 72 -1.08 9.81 -0.12
N ARG A 73 -0.29 9.22 0.78
CA ARG A 73 1.15 9.49 0.85
C ARG A 73 1.91 8.55 -0.09
N LEU A 74 2.84 9.11 -0.86
CA LEU A 74 3.78 8.39 -1.72
C LEU A 74 5.21 8.70 -1.27
N ASP A 75 5.95 7.65 -0.91
CA ASP A 75 7.33 7.76 -0.43
C ASP A 75 8.34 7.34 -1.49
N TYR A 76 9.46 8.07 -1.58
CA TYR A 76 10.56 7.74 -2.48
C TYR A 76 11.18 6.38 -2.17
N ARG A 77 11.51 5.59 -3.21
CA ARG A 77 12.00 4.20 -3.15
C ARG A 77 11.02 3.16 -2.63
N HIS A 78 9.81 3.57 -2.25
CA HIS A 78 8.69 2.67 -2.03
C HIS A 78 7.74 2.80 -3.22
N ASP A 79 6.97 3.89 -3.28
CA ASP A 79 5.92 4.14 -4.29
C ASP A 79 6.40 4.90 -5.51
N LEU A 80 7.37 5.79 -5.30
CA LEU A 80 7.96 6.59 -6.37
C LEU A 80 9.18 5.87 -6.93
N VAL A 81 9.15 5.64 -8.25
CA VAL A 81 10.29 5.16 -9.02
C VAL A 81 11.28 6.29 -9.28
N GLY A 82 10.75 7.49 -9.56
CA GLY A 82 11.55 8.67 -9.85
C GLY A 82 10.77 9.95 -9.56
N VAL A 83 11.51 11.02 -9.25
CA VAL A 83 11.00 12.37 -9.03
C VAL A 83 11.94 13.34 -9.73
N GLU A 84 11.39 14.15 -10.62
CA GLU A 84 12.07 15.26 -11.27
C GLU A 84 11.39 16.57 -10.87
N ARG A 85 12.17 17.52 -10.34
CA ARG A 85 11.69 18.86 -10.00
C ARG A 85 11.99 19.79 -11.17
N LYS A 86 10.96 20.33 -11.82
CA LYS A 86 11.07 21.28 -12.92
C LYS A 86 10.72 22.67 -12.45
N LEU A 87 11.66 23.60 -12.61
CA LEU A 87 11.43 25.02 -12.37
C LEU A 87 10.45 25.55 -13.43
N VAL A 88 9.36 26.15 -12.97
CA VAL A 88 8.38 26.87 -13.79
C VAL A 88 8.57 28.35 -13.46
N ASP A 89 9.60 28.96 -14.05
CA ASP A 89 9.94 30.37 -13.79
C ASP A 89 9.25 31.27 -14.79
N ASP A 90 7.93 31.36 -14.67
CA ASP A 90 7.16 32.38 -15.36
C ASP A 90 7.24 33.66 -14.51
N ALA A 91 8.37 34.37 -14.67
CA ALA A 91 8.70 35.67 -14.05
C ALA A 91 8.53 35.74 -12.51
N LEU A 92 9.57 35.34 -11.78
CA LEU A 92 9.76 35.71 -10.37
C LEU A 92 9.73 37.24 -10.17
N VAL A 93 8.85 37.74 -9.28
CA VAL A 93 8.65 39.17 -9.01
C VAL A 93 8.78 39.46 -7.52
N SER A 94 9.60 40.45 -7.18
CA SER A 94 9.75 40.97 -5.81
C SER A 94 9.22 42.40 -5.65
N LYS A 95 8.87 43.07 -6.76
CA LYS A 95 8.19 44.36 -6.80
C LYS A 95 7.08 44.36 -7.86
N LEU A 96 5.84 44.55 -7.44
CA LEU A 96 4.66 44.38 -8.28
C LEU A 96 3.86 45.68 -8.41
N TYR A 97 3.71 46.18 -9.64
CA TYR A 97 2.76 47.24 -9.96
C TYR A 97 1.37 46.63 -10.19
N VAL A 98 0.35 47.24 -9.58
CA VAL A 98 -1.02 46.71 -9.60
C VAL A 98 -1.94 47.76 -10.18
N LEU A 99 -2.51 47.43 -11.35
CA LEU A 99 -3.42 48.28 -12.09
C LEU A 99 -4.82 47.65 -12.10
N GLY A 100 -5.84 48.49 -12.01
CA GLY A 100 -7.24 48.12 -12.21
C GLY A 100 -7.80 48.70 -13.50
N SER A 101 -9.10 48.50 -13.69
CA SER A 101 -9.83 49.04 -14.84
C SER A 101 -9.66 50.55 -14.92
N ASP A 102 -9.62 51.11 -16.13
CA ASP A 102 -9.52 52.56 -16.37
C ASP A 102 -8.31 53.24 -15.71
N GLY A 103 -7.25 52.48 -15.40
CA GLY A 103 -6.02 53.00 -14.81
C GLY A 103 -6.08 53.19 -13.29
N ALA A 104 -7.05 52.59 -12.60
CA ALA A 104 -7.10 52.58 -11.14
C ALA A 104 -5.81 51.99 -10.53
N THR A 105 -5.35 52.52 -9.41
CA THR A 105 -4.12 52.08 -8.74
C THR A 105 -4.37 51.74 -7.27
N ILE A 106 -3.37 51.09 -6.64
CA ILE A 106 -3.41 50.80 -5.19
C ILE A 106 -2.99 51.99 -4.32
N GLU A 107 -2.58 53.13 -4.88
CA GLU A 107 -1.95 54.24 -4.14
C GLU A 107 -2.81 54.73 -2.98
N ASP A 108 -4.09 54.99 -3.22
CA ASP A 108 -5.03 55.47 -2.20
C ASP A 108 -5.17 54.50 -1.02
N ALA A 109 -5.15 53.18 -1.29
CA ALA A 109 -5.23 52.14 -0.27
C ALA A 109 -3.87 51.75 0.32
N ASN A 110 -2.76 52.14 -0.30
CA ASN A 110 -1.40 51.71 0.02
C ASN A 110 -0.49 52.91 0.35
N ASN A 111 -1.02 53.87 1.11
CA ASN A 111 -0.28 55.00 1.68
C ASN A 111 0.45 55.86 0.61
N GLY A 112 -0.15 56.01 -0.57
CA GLY A 112 0.41 56.77 -1.68
C GLY A 112 1.48 56.02 -2.49
N VAL A 113 1.61 54.71 -2.32
CA VAL A 113 2.60 53.88 -3.04
C VAL A 113 1.90 53.00 -4.08
N ALA A 114 2.29 53.13 -5.36
CA ALA A 114 1.65 52.45 -6.50
C ALA A 114 2.01 50.97 -6.68
N PHE A 115 2.89 50.44 -5.84
CA PHE A 115 3.44 49.09 -5.98
C PHE A 115 3.56 48.39 -4.64
N LEU A 116 3.64 47.06 -4.71
CA LEU A 116 3.94 46.19 -3.59
C LEU A 116 5.39 45.71 -3.69
N THR A 117 6.04 45.50 -2.55
CA THR A 117 7.40 44.92 -2.50
C THR A 117 7.45 43.78 -1.51
N ASP A 118 8.33 42.81 -1.80
CA ASP A 118 8.76 41.79 -0.87
C ASP A 118 10.31 41.85 -0.76
N PRO A 119 10.83 42.58 0.23
CA PRO A 119 12.27 42.72 0.43
C PRO A 119 12.97 41.40 0.74
N ASP A 120 12.30 40.45 1.42
CA ASP A 120 12.88 39.16 1.79
C ASP A 120 13.03 38.28 0.56
N ALA A 121 12.01 38.24 -0.29
CA ALA A 121 12.07 37.58 -1.59
C ALA A 121 13.14 38.22 -2.49
N ASN A 122 13.23 39.55 -2.54
CA ASN A 122 14.26 40.24 -3.30
C ASN A 122 15.66 39.86 -2.80
N ALA A 123 15.91 39.91 -1.49
CA ALA A 123 17.21 39.56 -0.92
C ALA A 123 17.59 38.08 -1.18
N LYS A 124 16.59 37.19 -1.21
CA LYS A 124 16.81 35.75 -1.38
C LYS A 124 16.99 35.33 -2.84
N TYR A 125 16.34 35.99 -3.77
CA TYR A 125 16.27 35.52 -5.16
C TYR A 125 16.82 36.50 -6.19
N ASN A 126 16.87 37.79 -5.87
CA ASN A 126 17.55 38.78 -6.70
C ASN A 126 19.05 38.79 -6.36
N HIS A 127 19.79 37.84 -6.94
CA HIS A 127 21.23 37.73 -6.75
C HIS A 127 21.92 38.78 -7.63
N ASP A 128 22.29 39.90 -7.02
CA ASP A 128 22.68 41.13 -7.71
C ASP A 128 23.92 41.01 -8.62
N ILE A 129 23.88 41.81 -9.69
CA ILE A 129 24.98 42.11 -10.60
C ILE A 129 25.92 43.06 -9.86
N LYS A 130 27.15 42.62 -9.59
CA LYS A 130 28.16 43.43 -8.87
C LYS A 130 28.27 44.86 -9.45
N GLY A 131 27.85 45.86 -8.67
CA GLY A 131 28.16 47.28 -8.93
C GLY A 131 26.97 48.18 -9.30
N VAL A 132 25.75 47.65 -9.37
CA VAL A 132 24.52 48.44 -9.62
C VAL A 132 23.69 48.35 -8.33
N GLY A 133 23.43 49.45 -7.63
CA GLY A 133 22.76 49.39 -6.31
C GLY A 133 21.42 48.63 -6.31
N SER A 134 20.93 48.27 -5.12
CA SER A 134 19.71 47.46 -4.85
C SER A 134 18.68 47.44 -5.98
N THR A 135 18.76 46.43 -6.84
CA THR A 135 17.80 46.20 -7.92
C THR A 135 16.56 45.47 -7.37
N TRP A 136 15.48 45.45 -8.16
CA TRP A 136 14.25 44.71 -7.87
C TRP A 136 13.88 43.84 -9.08
N LEU A 137 13.31 42.67 -8.81
CA LEU A 137 12.63 41.88 -9.84
C LEU A 137 11.22 42.46 -10.02
N GLU A 138 11.01 43.25 -11.08
CA GLU A 138 9.77 44.01 -11.28
C GLU A 138 8.76 43.29 -12.18
N GLY A 139 7.47 43.44 -11.87
CA GLY A 139 6.37 42.96 -12.71
C GLY A 139 5.14 43.86 -12.60
N THR A 140 4.22 43.73 -13.56
CA THR A 140 2.97 44.49 -13.61
C THR A 140 1.80 43.55 -13.86
N ILE A 141 0.72 43.72 -13.10
CA ILE A 141 -0.55 43.03 -13.31
C ILE A 141 -1.68 44.04 -13.49
N THR A 142 -2.65 43.69 -14.33
CA THR A 142 -3.83 44.51 -14.60
C THR A 142 -5.08 43.67 -14.39
N SER A 143 -6.05 44.21 -13.64
CA SER A 143 -7.40 43.65 -13.53
C SER A 143 -8.35 44.50 -14.35
N ASP A 144 -9.10 43.87 -15.26
CA ASP A 144 -10.10 44.57 -16.08
C ASP A 144 -11.42 44.84 -15.32
N THR A 145 -11.59 44.25 -14.13
CA THR A 145 -12.88 44.23 -13.41
C THR A 145 -12.84 44.97 -12.07
N ILE A 146 -11.67 45.04 -11.41
CA ILE A 146 -11.54 45.66 -10.09
C ILE A 146 -11.22 47.15 -10.25
N GLN A 147 -12.12 48.01 -9.81
CA GLN A 147 -11.92 49.47 -9.87
C GLN A 147 -11.49 50.08 -8.52
N ASN A 148 -11.84 49.45 -7.39
CA ASN A 148 -11.62 50.04 -6.07
C ASN A 148 -10.20 49.76 -5.55
N SER A 149 -9.50 50.80 -5.09
CA SER A 149 -8.10 50.72 -4.64
C SER A 149 -7.87 49.67 -3.53
N SER A 150 -8.80 49.55 -2.57
CA SER A 150 -8.68 48.53 -1.50
C SER A 150 -8.84 47.10 -2.01
N GLY A 151 -9.70 46.88 -3.03
CA GLY A 151 -9.87 45.58 -3.69
C GLY A 151 -8.63 45.21 -4.49
N LEU A 152 -8.09 46.18 -5.25
CA LEU A 152 -6.82 46.03 -5.97
C LEU A 152 -5.67 45.72 -5.03
N LEU A 153 -5.60 46.37 -3.87
CA LEU A 153 -4.55 46.09 -2.88
C LEU A 153 -4.64 44.66 -2.35
N ALA A 154 -5.84 44.20 -1.99
CA ALA A 154 -6.05 42.85 -1.50
C ALA A 154 -5.72 41.80 -2.57
N TRP A 155 -6.14 42.04 -3.81
CA TRP A 155 -5.82 41.19 -4.95
C TRP A 155 -4.32 41.17 -5.26
N GLY A 156 -3.69 42.34 -5.35
CA GLY A 156 -2.27 42.50 -5.60
C GLY A 156 -1.38 41.81 -4.57
N LYS A 157 -1.77 41.82 -3.28
CA LYS A 157 -1.06 41.06 -2.24
C LYS A 157 -1.09 39.55 -2.47
N LYS A 158 -2.23 39.00 -2.93
CA LYS A 158 -2.34 37.58 -3.29
C LYS A 158 -1.46 37.26 -4.50
N GLN A 159 -1.46 38.13 -5.50
CA GLN A 159 -0.65 37.94 -6.71
C GLN A 159 0.85 37.99 -6.37
N LEU A 160 1.32 39.00 -5.64
CA LEU A 160 2.73 39.08 -5.22
C LEU A 160 3.16 37.83 -4.45
N ALA A 161 2.33 37.33 -3.53
CA ALA A 161 2.62 36.11 -2.79
C ALA A 161 2.72 34.85 -3.68
N MET A 162 2.10 34.83 -4.87
CA MET A 162 2.21 33.73 -5.82
C MET A 162 3.47 33.78 -6.68
N TYR A 163 4.01 34.98 -6.94
CA TYR A 163 5.14 35.20 -7.85
C TYR A 163 6.45 35.58 -7.15
N ASN A 164 6.46 35.82 -5.83
CA ASN A 164 7.65 36.19 -5.06
C ASN A 164 8.60 35.01 -4.73
N HIS A 165 8.31 33.81 -5.23
CA HIS A 165 9.16 32.65 -5.05
C HIS A 165 9.10 31.74 -6.29
N PRO A 166 10.18 30.98 -6.58
CA PRO A 166 10.20 30.03 -7.68
C PRO A 166 9.07 29.02 -7.57
N ARG A 167 8.35 28.80 -8.66
CA ARG A 167 7.34 27.74 -8.77
C ARG A 167 7.98 26.50 -9.37
N TYR A 168 7.58 25.34 -8.90
CA TYR A 168 8.07 24.06 -9.38
C TYR A 168 6.89 23.15 -9.71
N ASN A 169 7.01 22.46 -10.83
CA ASN A 169 6.22 21.27 -11.10
C ASN A 169 7.08 20.06 -10.75
N TYR A 170 6.42 18.99 -10.31
CA TYR A 170 7.08 17.72 -10.01
C TYR A 170 6.59 16.66 -10.97
N ASP A 171 7.48 16.20 -11.84
CA ASP A 171 7.21 15.03 -12.66
C ASP A 171 7.63 13.81 -11.85
N ILE A 172 6.66 12.97 -11.52
CA ILE A 172 6.89 11.74 -10.77
C ILE A 172 6.54 10.53 -11.60
N THR A 173 7.29 9.46 -11.40
CA THR A 173 6.97 8.14 -11.93
C THR A 173 6.53 7.27 -10.79
N VAL A 174 5.30 6.77 -10.85
CA VAL A 174 4.69 5.91 -9.83
C VAL A 174 4.51 4.50 -10.38
N ARG A 175 4.48 3.51 -9.48
CA ARG A 175 4.12 2.14 -9.84
C ARG A 175 2.68 2.05 -10.36
N SER A 176 2.39 1.07 -11.21
CA SER A 176 1.08 0.95 -11.84
C SER A 176 -0.08 0.56 -10.92
N ASP A 177 0.20 0.03 -9.73
CA ASP A 177 -0.80 -0.29 -8.70
C ASP A 177 -1.35 0.96 -8.01
N ILE A 178 -0.63 2.09 -8.09
CA ILE A 178 -1.10 3.37 -7.58
C ILE A 178 -2.18 3.92 -8.52
N LYS A 179 -3.40 4.07 -7.98
CA LYS A 179 -4.50 4.71 -8.68
C LYS A 179 -4.32 6.22 -8.62
N ALA A 180 -3.87 6.80 -9.72
CA ALA A 180 -3.79 8.24 -9.91
C ALA A 180 -4.69 8.67 -11.08
N GLY A 181 -5.63 9.55 -10.77
CA GLY A 181 -6.47 10.31 -11.69
C GLY A 181 -6.04 11.78 -11.75
N LEU A 182 -6.57 12.48 -12.76
CA LEU A 182 -6.42 13.94 -12.86
C LEU A 182 -7.18 14.58 -11.69
N GLY A 183 -6.58 15.59 -11.03
CA GLY A 183 -7.17 16.27 -9.88
C GLY A 183 -7.01 15.53 -8.53
N ASP A 184 -6.44 14.32 -8.50
CA ASP A 184 -6.17 13.65 -7.23
C ASP A 184 -5.11 14.40 -6.41
N ASP A 185 -5.30 14.46 -5.09
CA ASP A 185 -4.33 15.03 -4.15
C ASP A 185 -3.40 13.95 -3.59
N PHE A 186 -2.10 14.18 -3.67
CA PHE A 186 -1.07 13.32 -3.09
C PHE A 186 -0.15 14.08 -2.15
N ARG A 187 0.31 13.37 -1.12
CA ARG A 187 1.45 13.79 -0.30
C ARG A 187 2.70 13.10 -0.80
N ILE A 188 3.66 13.87 -1.29
CA ILE A 188 4.94 13.35 -1.78
C ILE A 188 6.01 13.57 -0.73
N ALA A 189 6.77 12.51 -0.42
CA ALA A 189 7.91 12.59 0.47
C ALA A 189 9.16 11.96 -0.19
N ASP A 190 10.15 12.81 -0.47
CA ASP A 190 11.48 12.42 -0.91
C ASP A 190 12.54 13.16 -0.09
N PHE A 191 13.14 12.44 0.86
CA PHE A 191 14.22 12.93 1.70
C PHE A 191 15.61 12.82 1.06
N ALA A 192 15.74 12.13 -0.08
CA ALA A 192 17.00 11.98 -0.79
C ALA A 192 17.28 13.17 -1.74
N LEU A 193 16.25 13.90 -2.13
CA LEU A 193 16.37 15.13 -2.91
C LEU A 193 16.98 16.27 -2.06
N ASN A 194 17.75 17.17 -2.68
CA ASN A 194 18.31 18.35 -2.02
C ASN A 194 17.84 19.65 -2.72
N PRO A 195 17.00 20.49 -2.08
CA PRO A 195 16.46 20.31 -0.73
C PRO A 195 15.38 19.20 -0.69
N PRO A 196 15.15 18.57 0.49
CA PRO A 196 14.13 17.54 0.67
C PRO A 196 12.76 17.98 0.16
N LEU A 197 12.02 17.05 -0.41
CA LEU A 197 10.68 17.26 -0.93
C LEU A 197 9.66 16.69 0.04
N ILE A 198 8.86 17.56 0.67
CA ILE A 198 7.66 17.16 1.39
C ILE A 198 6.56 18.13 1.00
N VAL A 199 5.69 17.69 0.11
CA VAL A 199 4.64 18.54 -0.46
C VAL A 199 3.33 17.81 -0.50
N ASP A 200 2.26 18.53 -0.19
CA ASP A 200 0.92 18.18 -0.67
C ASP A 200 0.77 18.83 -2.04
N ALA A 201 0.46 18.04 -3.06
CA ALA A 201 0.39 18.48 -4.43
C ALA A 201 -0.74 17.77 -5.19
N ARG A 202 -1.26 18.47 -6.20
CA ARG A 202 -2.38 18.02 -7.02
C ARG A 202 -1.89 17.47 -8.35
N VAL A 203 -2.47 16.38 -8.83
CA VAL A 203 -2.17 15.84 -10.16
C VAL A 203 -2.79 16.73 -11.24
N ILE A 204 -1.95 17.37 -12.06
CA ILE A 204 -2.39 18.21 -13.19
C ILE A 204 -2.24 17.51 -14.54
N GLN A 205 -1.48 16.41 -14.60
CA GLN A 205 -1.36 15.60 -15.79
C GLN A 205 -1.11 14.13 -15.43
N VAL A 206 -1.74 13.23 -16.18
CA VAL A 206 -1.53 11.78 -16.09
C VAL A 206 -1.14 11.26 -17.45
N SER A 207 -0.01 10.55 -17.54
CA SER A 207 0.48 9.91 -18.75
C SER A 207 0.69 8.42 -18.49
N LYS A 208 -0.13 7.59 -19.15
CA LYS A 208 -0.08 6.12 -19.07
C LYS A 208 0.44 5.56 -20.39
N SER A 209 1.45 4.70 -20.32
CA SER A 209 2.01 4.07 -21.51
C SER A 209 1.33 2.73 -21.79
N LEU A 210 0.89 2.53 -23.03
CA LEU A 210 0.38 1.23 -23.49
C LEU A 210 1.50 0.22 -23.70
N SER A 211 2.69 0.70 -24.10
CA SER A 211 3.86 -0.16 -24.32
C SER A 211 4.56 -0.56 -23.03
N ASP A 212 4.48 0.29 -22.00
CA ASP A 212 4.98 0.01 -20.66
C ASP A 212 3.89 0.32 -19.61
N PRO A 213 3.00 -0.63 -19.32
CA PRO A 213 1.95 -0.44 -18.33
C PRO A 213 2.44 -0.65 -16.88
N SER A 214 3.74 -0.81 -16.64
CA SER A 214 4.30 -1.07 -15.30
C SER A 214 4.39 0.19 -14.42
N VAL A 215 4.38 1.37 -15.05
CA VAL A 215 4.49 2.66 -14.39
C VAL A 215 3.54 3.68 -15.00
N HIS A 216 3.17 4.69 -14.21
CA HIS A 216 2.47 5.89 -14.66
C HIS A 216 3.34 7.10 -14.44
N ASN A 217 3.33 8.05 -15.37
CA ASN A 217 3.99 9.34 -15.19
C ASN A 217 2.94 10.38 -14.83
N LEU A 218 3.16 11.11 -13.75
CA LEU A 218 2.26 12.15 -13.25
C LEU A 218 3.02 13.47 -13.19
N THR A 219 2.39 14.55 -13.62
CA THR A 219 2.87 15.91 -13.32
C THR A 219 2.02 16.45 -12.20
N LEU A 220 2.69 16.84 -11.12
CA LEU A 220 2.08 17.47 -9.97
C LEU A 220 2.27 18.98 -10.05
N GLY A 221 1.18 19.71 -9.89
CA GLY A 221 1.11 21.16 -9.79
C GLY A 221 0.55 21.59 -8.44
N GLU A 222 0.49 22.90 -8.22
CA GLU A 222 -0.01 23.55 -6.99
C GLU A 222 0.40 22.82 -5.71
N TYR A 223 1.59 23.14 -5.21
CA TYR A 223 2.13 22.47 -4.04
C TYR A 223 2.15 23.37 -2.82
N SER A 224 1.74 22.82 -1.67
CA SER A 224 2.02 23.42 -0.37
C SER A 224 3.25 22.76 0.22
N THR A 225 4.31 23.54 0.46
CA THR A 225 5.47 23.01 1.18
C THR A 225 5.10 22.78 2.63
N ILE A 226 5.03 21.51 3.01
CA ILE A 226 4.84 21.14 4.40
C ILE A 226 6.20 21.27 5.04
N SER A 227 6.37 22.33 5.83
CA SER A 227 7.52 22.38 6.72
C SER A 227 7.35 21.21 7.69
N PRO A 228 8.26 20.20 7.67
CA PRO A 228 8.22 19.19 8.71
C PRO A 228 8.33 19.95 10.03
N ARG A 229 7.41 19.69 10.96
CA ARG A 229 7.48 20.24 12.32
C ARG A 229 8.91 20.01 12.79
N LYS A 230 9.69 21.09 12.95
CA LYS A 230 11.00 20.99 13.60
C LYS A 230 10.70 20.49 15.01
N ILE A 231 11.04 19.23 15.24
CA ILE A 231 10.88 18.58 16.53
C ILE A 231 11.85 19.30 17.47
N ALA A 232 11.34 20.21 18.29
CA ALA A 232 12.10 20.64 19.45
C ALA A 232 12.27 19.39 20.33
N PRO A 233 13.48 19.07 20.81
CA PRO A 233 13.76 17.80 21.47
C PRO A 233 12.95 17.53 22.76
N ASN A 234 12.10 18.46 23.22
CA ASN A 234 11.66 18.53 24.62
C ASN A 234 10.15 18.86 24.83
N SER A 235 9.22 18.46 23.96
CA SER A 235 7.79 18.54 24.34
C SER A 235 6.92 17.50 23.63
N ASP A 236 6.19 16.75 24.45
CA ASP A 236 5.10 15.80 24.19
C ASP A 236 5.43 14.51 23.40
N SER A 237 6.45 14.53 22.54
CA SER A 237 6.83 13.38 21.68
C SER A 237 8.00 12.55 22.21
N ALA A 238 8.74 13.05 23.21
CA ALA A 238 9.73 12.24 23.94
C ALA A 238 9.05 11.07 24.66
N ASP A 239 7.84 11.30 25.19
CA ASP A 239 7.02 10.28 25.83
C ASP A 239 6.50 9.25 24.81
N ASP A 240 6.12 9.68 23.60
CA ASP A 240 5.71 8.77 22.52
C ASP A 240 6.87 7.91 22.01
N ILE A 241 8.07 8.49 21.87
CA ILE A 241 9.28 7.74 21.48
C ILE A 241 9.67 6.75 22.57
N GLU A 242 9.57 7.13 23.84
CA GLU A 242 9.85 6.23 24.96
C GLU A 242 8.80 5.10 25.06
N LYS A 243 7.53 5.42 24.80
CA LYS A 243 6.46 4.41 24.73
C LYS A 243 6.67 3.42 23.59
N LEU A 244 7.04 3.90 22.39
CA LEU A 244 7.39 3.02 21.26
C LEU A 244 8.60 2.13 21.58
N ARG A 245 9.60 2.66 22.30
CA ARG A 245 10.75 1.86 22.77
C ARG A 245 10.32 0.77 23.75
N GLN A 246 9.41 1.07 24.67
CA GLN A 246 8.86 0.09 25.62
C GLN A 246 8.03 -0.99 24.92
N GLU A 247 7.18 -0.60 23.97
CA GLU A 247 6.41 -1.54 23.14
C GLU A 247 7.33 -2.45 22.32
N MET A 248 8.37 -1.89 21.70
CA MET A 248 9.38 -2.65 20.96
C MET A 248 10.13 -3.63 21.87
N ASN A 249 10.56 -3.21 23.07
CA ASN A 249 11.24 -4.11 24.02
C ASN A 249 10.32 -5.24 24.51
N THR A 250 9.04 -4.96 24.69
CA THR A 250 8.05 -5.98 25.09
C THR A 250 7.85 -7.01 23.98
N ALA A 251 7.74 -6.54 22.74
CA ALA A 251 7.65 -7.40 21.56
C ALA A 251 8.92 -8.27 21.39
N ASP A 252 10.11 -7.71 21.62
CA ASP A 252 11.39 -8.42 21.49
C ASP A 252 11.55 -9.52 22.56
N ASN A 253 11.09 -9.25 23.80
CA ASN A 253 11.05 -10.24 24.86
C ASN A 253 10.06 -11.38 24.54
N GLN A 254 8.86 -11.06 24.06
CA GLN A 254 7.87 -12.07 23.66
C GLN A 254 8.40 -12.93 22.51
N LEU A 255 9.00 -12.31 21.49
CA LEU A 255 9.61 -13.02 20.38
C LEU A 255 10.73 -13.96 20.85
N THR A 256 11.53 -13.53 21.82
CA THR A 256 12.58 -14.36 22.43
C THR A 256 11.99 -15.57 23.16
N GLU A 257 10.91 -15.39 23.92
CA GLU A 257 10.21 -16.49 24.59
C GLU A 257 9.62 -17.49 23.60
N ASP A 258 8.93 -17.01 22.56
CA ASP A 258 8.32 -17.84 21.51
C ASP A 258 9.38 -18.65 20.76
N VAL A 259 10.50 -18.02 20.39
CA VAL A 259 11.63 -18.70 19.73
C VAL A 259 12.23 -19.77 20.65
N THR A 260 12.30 -19.52 21.95
CA THR A 260 12.84 -20.49 22.93
C THR A 260 11.90 -21.68 23.13
N ALA A 261 10.59 -21.44 23.16
CA ALA A 261 9.57 -22.49 23.21
C ALA A 261 9.63 -23.37 21.96
N VAL A 262 9.63 -22.76 20.76
CA VAL A 262 9.75 -23.48 19.48
C VAL A 262 11.04 -24.30 19.43
N LYS A 263 12.16 -23.76 19.91
CA LYS A 263 13.43 -24.49 19.95
C LYS A 263 13.36 -25.73 20.84
N THR A 264 12.62 -25.65 21.95
CA THR A 264 12.40 -26.78 22.86
C THR A 264 11.55 -27.86 22.20
N ASP A 265 10.44 -27.47 21.56
CA ASP A 265 9.55 -28.38 20.83
C ASP A 265 10.26 -29.07 19.67
N VAL A 266 11.07 -28.33 18.89
CA VAL A 266 11.88 -28.89 17.80
C VAL A 266 12.89 -29.90 18.33
N THR A 267 13.50 -29.63 19.49
CA THR A 267 14.45 -30.56 20.12
C THR A 267 13.76 -31.83 20.59
N GLN A 268 12.57 -31.71 21.19
CA GLN A 268 11.77 -32.86 21.61
C GLN A 268 11.31 -33.68 20.39
N ALA A 269 10.76 -33.04 19.36
CA ALA A 269 10.36 -33.70 18.12
C ALA A 269 11.52 -34.43 17.44
N LYS A 270 12.73 -33.87 17.48
CA LYS A 270 13.95 -34.52 16.98
C LYS A 270 14.30 -35.77 17.78
N SER A 271 14.17 -35.72 19.11
CA SER A 271 14.37 -36.89 19.97
C SER A 271 13.34 -37.98 19.69
N ASP A 272 12.07 -37.62 19.57
CA ASP A 272 10.98 -38.57 19.31
C ASP A 272 11.11 -39.22 17.92
N ALA A 273 11.52 -38.44 16.91
CA ALA A 273 11.82 -38.96 15.58
C ALA A 273 13.00 -39.95 15.59
N GLN A 274 14.04 -39.68 16.38
CA GLN A 274 15.17 -40.59 16.52
C GLN A 274 14.76 -41.90 17.23
N ASN A 275 13.99 -41.80 18.31
CA ASN A 275 13.44 -42.97 19.00
C ASN A 275 12.57 -43.83 18.07
N ALA A 276 11.70 -43.20 17.28
CA ALA A 276 10.86 -43.89 16.31
C ALA A 276 11.69 -44.58 15.22
N LYS A 277 12.77 -43.94 14.75
CA LYS A 277 13.71 -44.52 13.79
C LYS A 277 14.41 -45.76 14.35
N ASP A 278 14.85 -45.70 15.61
CA ASP A 278 15.54 -46.82 16.26
C ASP A 278 14.60 -48.02 16.44
N VAL A 279 13.36 -47.77 16.90
CA VAL A 279 12.31 -48.82 16.98
C VAL A 279 12.02 -49.44 15.61
N ALA A 280 11.97 -48.64 14.54
CA ALA A 280 11.75 -49.15 13.19
C ALA A 280 12.90 -50.05 12.71
N ASN A 281 14.15 -49.68 13.03
CA ASN A 281 15.33 -50.49 12.72
C ASN A 281 15.31 -51.83 13.46
N ASP A 282 15.00 -51.82 14.76
CA ASP A 282 14.91 -53.03 15.59
C ASP A 282 13.83 -54.00 15.07
N ALA A 283 12.68 -53.46 14.68
CA ALA A 283 11.59 -54.22 14.07
C ALA A 283 12.01 -54.82 12.72
N GLN A 284 12.71 -54.06 11.89
CA GLN A 284 13.22 -54.52 10.60
C GLN A 284 14.24 -55.66 10.77
N GLN A 285 15.17 -55.53 11.72
CA GLN A 285 16.14 -56.59 12.02
C GLN A 285 15.42 -57.88 12.49
N SER A 286 14.47 -57.74 13.42
CA SER A 286 13.69 -58.87 13.93
C SER A 286 12.93 -59.60 12.81
N ALA A 287 12.36 -58.86 11.86
CA ALA A 287 11.66 -59.42 10.70
C ALA A 287 12.61 -60.18 9.76
N THR A 288 13.80 -59.61 9.49
CA THR A 288 14.84 -60.26 8.68
C THR A 288 15.31 -61.57 9.31
N GLU A 289 15.54 -61.59 10.63
CA GLU A 289 15.92 -62.80 11.36
C GLU A 289 14.82 -63.87 11.31
N ALA A 290 13.55 -63.48 11.44
CA ALA A 290 12.42 -64.39 11.34
C ALA A 290 12.29 -65.00 9.93
N SER A 291 12.48 -64.18 8.89
CA SER A 291 12.50 -64.64 7.50
C SER A 291 13.60 -65.68 7.26
N GLY A 292 14.83 -65.41 7.71
CA GLY A 292 15.95 -66.36 7.55
C GLY A 292 15.72 -67.70 8.27
N LYS A 293 15.09 -67.67 9.45
CA LYS A 293 14.68 -68.89 10.17
C LYS A 293 13.61 -69.68 9.38
N ALA A 294 12.64 -68.98 8.79
CA ALA A 294 11.58 -69.59 7.98
C ALA A 294 12.14 -70.25 6.69
N ASP A 295 13.07 -69.58 6.01
CA ASP A 295 13.74 -70.11 4.82
C ASP A 295 14.52 -71.39 5.16
N THR A 296 15.23 -71.38 6.28
CA THR A 296 15.98 -72.54 6.79
C THR A 296 15.05 -73.72 7.09
N ALA A 297 13.94 -73.47 7.79
CA ALA A 297 12.94 -74.50 8.08
C ALA A 297 12.33 -75.09 6.80
N THR A 298 12.04 -74.25 5.80
CA THR A 298 11.50 -74.66 4.50
C THR A 298 12.49 -75.55 3.73
N LYS A 299 13.79 -75.22 3.79
CA LYS A 299 14.85 -76.02 3.19
C LYS A 299 14.99 -77.39 3.87
N MET A 300 14.90 -77.44 5.21
CA MET A 300 14.88 -78.70 5.96
C MET A 300 13.66 -79.56 5.61
N LEU A 301 12.48 -78.95 5.43
CA LEU A 301 11.26 -79.67 5.05
C LEU A 301 11.40 -80.36 3.68
N LYS A 302 12.03 -79.70 2.70
CA LYS A 302 12.28 -80.28 1.37
C LYS A 302 13.28 -81.44 1.39
N GLN A 303 14.12 -81.56 2.43
CA GLN A 303 15.10 -82.64 2.59
C GLN A 303 14.53 -83.89 3.27
N LEU A 304 13.32 -83.80 3.87
CA LEU A 304 12.61 -84.97 4.40
C LEU A 304 12.04 -85.79 3.21
N LYS A 305 12.50 -87.03 3.04
CA LYS A 305 12.02 -87.98 2.01
C LYS A 305 10.50 -88.22 2.11
N PRO A 306 9.80 -88.53 0.99
CA PRO A 306 8.35 -88.77 1.00
C PRO A 306 7.97 -89.90 1.97
N PRO A 307 6.73 -89.90 2.50
CA PRO A 307 6.35 -90.79 3.59
C PRO A 307 6.56 -92.26 3.20
N LEU A 308 7.19 -93.00 4.12
CA LEU A 308 7.32 -94.45 4.06
C LEU A 308 5.94 -95.08 3.78
N LYS A 309 5.85 -95.91 2.73
CA LYS A 309 4.68 -96.76 2.46
C LYS A 309 4.35 -97.54 3.74
N VAL A 310 3.22 -97.22 4.36
CA VAL A 310 2.75 -97.92 5.55
C VAL A 310 2.32 -99.33 5.13
N PRO A 311 2.87 -100.41 5.72
CA PRO A 311 2.28 -101.73 5.55
C PRO A 311 0.93 -101.74 6.29
N LYS A 312 -0.10 -102.38 5.72
CA LYS A 312 -1.41 -102.54 6.37
C LYS A 312 -1.25 -103.21 7.74
N LEU A 313 -1.37 -102.44 8.82
CA LEU A 313 -1.44 -102.96 10.18
C LEU A 313 -2.83 -103.60 10.38
N LYS A 314 -2.82 -104.92 10.58
CA LYS A 314 -3.99 -105.69 11.03
C LYS A 314 -4.49 -105.09 12.35
N GLN A 315 -5.79 -104.84 12.44
CA GLN A 315 -6.43 -104.39 13.67
C GLN A 315 -6.17 -105.40 14.80
N LEU A 316 -5.65 -104.93 15.93
CA LEU A 316 -5.58 -105.70 17.17
C LEU A 316 -6.30 -104.91 18.30
N PRO A 317 -6.99 -105.63 19.20
CA PRO A 317 -8.15 -105.11 19.92
C PRO A 317 -7.79 -104.25 21.13
N HIS A 318 -8.67 -103.28 21.38
CA HIS A 318 -8.69 -102.37 22.51
C HIS A 318 -8.77 -103.11 23.85
N LYS A 319 -7.63 -103.29 24.52
CA LYS A 319 -7.45 -103.34 25.99
C LYS A 319 -5.97 -103.58 26.26
N LEU A 320 -5.39 -102.80 27.17
CA LEU A 320 -4.00 -102.82 27.64
C LEU A 320 -3.01 -101.86 26.95
N LEU A 321 -3.18 -100.56 27.19
CA LEU A 321 -2.05 -99.64 27.35
C LEU A 321 -2.45 -98.44 28.23
N ARG A 322 -2.85 -98.76 29.47
CA ARG A 322 -2.81 -97.83 30.61
C ARG A 322 -1.69 -98.31 31.53
N ARG A 323 -0.51 -97.68 31.46
CA ARG A 323 0.30 -97.24 32.60
C ARG A 323 1.73 -96.87 32.16
N ARG A 324 2.17 -95.72 32.68
CA ARG A 324 3.56 -95.22 32.80
C ARG A 324 4.23 -94.69 31.54
N LEU A 325 4.11 -93.37 31.34
CA LEU A 325 5.29 -92.53 31.54
C LEU A 325 4.87 -91.17 32.10
N THR A 326 5.03 -91.07 33.41
CA THR A 326 5.03 -89.84 34.21
C THR A 326 6.39 -89.15 34.08
N LEU A 327 6.42 -87.85 33.78
CA LEU A 327 7.31 -86.84 34.39
C LEU A 327 6.85 -85.42 33.97
N LEU A 328 6.36 -84.69 34.98
CA LEU A 328 5.81 -83.31 35.17
C LEU A 328 6.64 -82.11 34.66
N PRO A 329 6.26 -80.80 34.87
CA PRO A 329 4.96 -80.16 35.19
C PRO A 329 4.58 -78.82 34.45
N LYS A 330 3.27 -78.53 34.48
CA LYS A 330 2.48 -77.26 34.61
C LYS A 330 3.16 -75.87 34.51
N LEU A 331 2.54 -74.97 33.73
CA LEU A 331 2.30 -73.57 34.13
C LEU A 331 1.00 -73.00 33.52
N LEU A 332 0.15 -72.47 34.41
CA LEU A 332 -1.19 -71.95 34.17
C LEU A 332 -1.19 -70.64 33.36
N ILE A 333 -2.03 -70.56 32.34
CA ILE A 333 -2.43 -69.29 31.69
C ILE A 333 -3.53 -68.64 32.55
N LYS A 334 -3.17 -67.63 33.35
CA LYS A 334 -4.13 -66.71 33.99
C LYS A 334 -4.44 -65.57 32.99
N LYS A 335 -5.64 -65.60 32.38
CA LYS A 335 -6.22 -64.41 31.74
C LYS A 335 -6.45 -63.33 32.80
N ARG A 336 -5.68 -62.24 32.76
CA ARG A 336 -6.01 -61.00 33.50
C ARG A 336 -6.66 -60.01 32.53
N ARG A 337 -7.94 -59.70 32.80
CA ARG A 337 -8.63 -58.50 32.29
C ARG A 337 -7.96 -57.26 32.90
N LEU A 338 -7.69 -56.24 32.10
CA LEU A 338 -7.33 -54.90 32.58
C LEU A 338 -8.62 -54.08 32.86
N PRO A 339 -8.62 -53.20 33.89
CA PRO A 339 -9.80 -52.48 34.34
C PRO A 339 -10.10 -51.21 33.52
N ARG A 340 -11.39 -50.88 33.43
CA ARG A 340 -11.94 -49.62 32.91
C ARG A 340 -11.66 -48.47 33.89
N GLN A 341 -10.49 -47.82 33.83
CA GLN A 341 -10.29 -46.46 34.35
C GLN A 341 -9.20 -45.77 33.53
N LEU A 342 -9.62 -45.08 32.47
CA LEU A 342 -9.03 -43.88 31.83
C LEU A 342 -9.67 -43.70 30.45
N LEU A 343 -11.01 -43.67 30.43
CA LEU A 343 -11.80 -43.33 29.24
C LEU A 343 -12.53 -42.00 29.53
N ARG A 344 -11.76 -40.92 29.61
CA ARG A 344 -12.27 -39.54 29.53
C ARG A 344 -11.11 -38.61 29.20
N MET A 345 -11.37 -37.67 28.29
CA MET A 345 -10.50 -36.59 27.83
C MET A 345 -9.50 -36.93 26.71
N LEU A 346 -10.02 -37.22 25.51
CA LEU A 346 -9.44 -36.72 24.26
C LEU A 346 -10.57 -36.65 23.21
N LYS A 347 -11.40 -35.62 23.32
CA LYS A 347 -12.22 -35.13 22.20
C LYS A 347 -11.30 -34.25 21.36
N ILE A 348 -10.85 -34.76 20.23
CA ILE A 348 -10.27 -33.94 19.15
C ILE A 348 -11.44 -33.65 18.19
N PRO A 349 -11.73 -32.37 17.85
CA PRO A 349 -12.75 -32.05 16.85
C PRO A 349 -12.23 -32.37 15.42
N PRO A 350 -13.10 -32.76 14.48
CA PRO A 350 -12.69 -33.04 13.10
C PRO A 350 -12.41 -31.75 12.33
N ILE A 351 -11.29 -31.73 11.61
CA ILE A 351 -10.90 -30.71 10.64
C ILE A 351 -11.78 -30.84 9.39
N THR A 352 -12.52 -29.78 9.08
CA THR A 352 -13.27 -29.62 7.83
C THR A 352 -12.33 -29.38 6.65
N ARG A 353 -12.51 -30.18 5.59
CA ARG A 353 -11.90 -29.99 4.26
C ARG A 353 -12.35 -28.66 3.66
N ILE A 354 -11.39 -27.84 3.25
CA ILE A 354 -11.61 -26.73 2.32
C ILE A 354 -11.54 -27.32 0.90
N ASN A 355 -12.64 -27.23 0.16
CA ASN A 355 -12.66 -27.48 -1.28
C ASN A 355 -12.03 -26.30 -1.99
N SER A 356 -11.10 -26.60 -2.91
CA SER A 356 -10.58 -25.68 -3.91
C SER A 356 -11.67 -25.33 -4.92
N SER A 357 -11.91 -24.03 -5.08
CA SER A 357 -12.49 -23.40 -6.27
C SER A 357 -11.43 -22.50 -6.87
#